data_AF-A0A968SSV3-F1
#
_entry.id   AF-A0A968SSV3-F1
#
_cell.length_a   1.000
_cell.length_b   1.000
_cell.length_c   1.000
_cell.angle_alpha   90.00
_cell.angle_beta   90.00
_cell.angle_gamma   90.00
#
_symmetry.space_group_name_H-M   'P 1'
#
loop_
_entity.id
_entity.type
_entity.pdbx_description
1 polymer ?
#
loop_
_entity_poly.entity_id
_entity_poly.type
_entity_poly.pdbx_seq_one_letter_code
_entity_poly.pdbx_strand_id
1 'polypeptide(L)'
;MRDIYNPAALDYLSADPPPTSVDEAAGVVRWQNLVESAGLEALEPGETIVVEIVFRALRDIRETTNRAEVSDAKDEFGNSIAAQEAEVPIQIIDDGQPTATATEEPQTTTTVTVVATSTPEEEVEEERDEENEEERATAGRRRQARQCQLLLASGRAQR
;
A
#
# COMPACT_ATOMS: atom_id res chain seq x y z
N MET A 1 -4.45 0.28 12.00
CA MET A 1 -2.98 0.26 11.92
C MET A 1 -2.38 1.10 13.05
N ARG A 2 -1.19 0.73 13.52
CA ARG A 2 -0.39 1.56 14.43
C ARG A 2 1.09 1.46 14.08
N ASP A 3 1.83 2.47 14.48
CA ASP A 3 3.28 2.53 14.40
C ASP A 3 3.85 2.78 15.81
N ILE A 4 4.93 2.06 16.15
CA ILE A 4 5.54 2.05 17.48
C ILE A 4 7.01 2.39 17.34
N TYR A 5 7.39 3.49 17.98
CA TYR A 5 8.75 4.03 17.99
C TYR A 5 9.26 4.21 19.42
N ASN A 6 10.57 4.44 19.58
CA ASN A 6 11.15 4.75 20.88
C ASN A 6 11.08 6.26 21.18
N PRO A 7 10.22 6.72 22.10
CA PRO A 7 10.03 8.16 22.35
C PRO A 7 11.19 8.80 23.11
N ALA A 8 12.08 7.98 23.70
CA ALA A 8 13.30 8.49 24.29
C ALA A 8 14.34 8.85 23.21
N ALA A 9 14.17 8.36 21.98
CA ALA A 9 15.11 8.46 20.88
C ALA A 9 14.58 9.35 19.75
N LEU A 10 13.30 9.18 19.41
CA LEU A 10 12.63 9.85 18.32
C LEU A 10 11.45 10.66 18.84
N ASP A 11 11.15 11.74 18.16
CA ASP A 11 10.06 12.66 18.45
C ASP A 11 9.19 12.79 17.20
N TYR A 12 7.88 12.62 17.35
CA TYR A 12 6.97 12.64 16.21
C TYR A 12 6.81 14.07 15.69
N LEU A 13 6.94 14.28 14.37
CA LEU A 13 6.72 15.59 13.77
C LEU A 13 5.43 15.63 12.96
N SER A 14 5.26 14.68 12.04
CA SER A 14 4.10 14.65 11.14
C SER A 14 3.95 13.28 10.49
N ALA A 15 2.78 13.02 9.94
CA ALA A 15 2.58 11.91 9.02
C ALA A 15 1.54 12.28 7.96
N ASP A 16 1.66 11.64 6.79
CA ASP A 16 0.70 11.70 5.70
C ASP A 16 0.34 10.27 5.26
N PRO A 17 -0.93 9.85 5.33
CA PRO A 17 -2.08 10.57 5.88
C PRO A 17 -1.99 10.86 7.39
N PRO A 18 -2.67 11.91 7.89
CA PRO A 18 -2.62 12.28 9.29
C PRO A 18 -3.18 11.16 10.20
N PRO A 19 -2.59 10.94 11.38
CA PRO A 19 -3.04 9.90 12.28
C PRO A 19 -4.35 10.27 12.97
N THR A 20 -5.08 9.24 13.39
CA THR A 20 -6.26 9.40 14.24
C THR A 20 -5.87 9.81 15.66
N SER A 21 -4.75 9.30 16.17
CA SER A 21 -4.21 9.69 17.47
C SER A 21 -2.71 9.45 17.57
N VAL A 22 -2.07 10.26 18.42
CA VAL A 22 -0.64 10.18 18.75
C VAL A 22 -0.51 10.13 20.27
N ASP A 23 0.17 9.11 20.77
CA ASP A 23 0.60 8.99 22.16
C ASP A 23 2.13 9.09 22.21
N GLU A 24 2.62 10.32 22.29
CA GLU A 24 4.07 10.60 22.25
C GLU A 24 4.80 10.06 23.48
N ALA A 25 4.11 9.92 24.62
CA ALA A 25 4.70 9.37 25.83
C ALA A 25 4.91 7.85 25.72
N ALA A 26 3.98 7.15 25.08
CA ALA A 26 4.09 5.72 24.81
C ALA A 26 4.89 5.40 23.53
N GLY A 27 5.16 6.40 22.67
CA GLY A 27 5.80 6.19 21.38
C GLY A 27 4.89 5.48 20.38
N VAL A 28 3.61 5.84 20.32
CA VAL A 28 2.63 5.15 19.47
C VAL A 28 1.83 6.14 18.61
N VAL A 29 1.84 5.91 17.29
CA VAL A 29 1.01 6.63 16.31
C VAL A 29 -0.07 5.68 15.79
N ARG A 30 -1.32 6.13 15.63
CA ARG A 30 -2.45 5.25 15.30
C ARG A 30 -3.30 5.78 14.15
N TRP A 31 -3.73 4.86 13.30
CA TRP A 31 -4.74 5.07 12.26
C TRP A 31 -5.87 4.06 12.42
N GLN A 32 -7.09 4.56 12.63
CA GLN A 32 -8.28 3.73 12.78
C GLN A 32 -8.68 3.08 11.45
N ASN A 33 -8.75 3.87 10.38
CA ASN A 33 -9.12 3.43 9.04
C ASN A 33 -8.35 4.23 7.98
N LEU A 34 -7.37 3.59 7.33
CA LEU A 34 -6.55 4.25 6.31
C LEU A 34 -7.30 4.42 4.98
N VAL A 35 -8.17 3.47 4.63
CA VAL A 35 -8.96 3.49 3.39
C VAL A 35 -9.87 4.71 3.37
N GLU A 36 -10.57 4.96 4.48
CA GLU A 36 -11.40 6.16 4.65
C GLU A 36 -10.57 7.45 4.65
N SER A 37 -9.38 7.44 5.29
CA SER A 37 -8.50 8.62 5.29
C SER A 37 -7.97 8.98 3.90
N ALA A 38 -7.85 7.99 3.00
CA ALA A 38 -7.49 8.18 1.60
C ALA A 38 -8.69 8.60 0.73
N GLY A 39 -9.90 8.68 1.29
CA GLY A 39 -11.13 8.97 0.55
C GLY A 39 -11.61 7.81 -0.32
N LEU A 40 -11.21 6.58 0.02
CA LEU A 40 -11.57 5.35 -0.68
C LEU A 40 -12.66 4.61 0.12
N GLU A 41 -13.43 3.78 -0.58
CA GLU A 41 -14.40 2.85 0.06
C GLU A 41 -13.76 1.49 0.35
N ALA A 42 -12.87 1.04 -0.52
CA ALA A 42 -12.11 -0.20 -0.42
C ALA A 42 -10.78 -0.05 -1.20
N LEU A 43 -9.84 -0.97 -0.95
CA LEU A 43 -8.66 -1.12 -1.81
C LEU A 43 -8.96 -2.12 -2.92
N GLU A 44 -8.69 -1.74 -4.16
CA GLU A 44 -8.75 -2.67 -5.29
C GLU A 44 -7.59 -3.68 -5.22
N PRO A 45 -7.69 -4.85 -5.89
CA PRO A 45 -6.60 -5.80 -5.94
C PRO A 45 -5.30 -5.17 -6.48
N GLY A 46 -4.25 -5.18 -5.65
CA GLY A 46 -2.95 -4.59 -5.96
C GLY A 46 -2.81 -3.10 -5.62
N GLU A 47 -3.88 -2.46 -5.12
CA GLU A 47 -3.81 -1.10 -4.60
C GLU A 47 -3.11 -1.07 -3.24
N THR A 48 -2.38 0.02 -2.96
CA THR A 48 -1.61 0.18 -1.73
C THR A 48 -1.78 1.60 -1.20
N ILE A 49 -1.92 1.72 0.13
CA ILE A 49 -1.82 3.00 0.84
C ILE A 49 -0.44 3.08 1.47
N VAL A 50 0.28 4.15 1.16
CA VAL A 50 1.58 4.45 1.76
C VAL A 50 1.37 5.48 2.87
N VAL A 51 1.95 5.22 4.04
CA VAL A 51 1.97 6.16 5.16
C VAL A 51 3.41 6.65 5.32
N GLU A 52 3.63 7.94 5.11
CA GLU A 52 4.92 8.59 5.35
C GLU A 52 4.90 9.22 6.75
N ILE A 53 5.89 8.86 7.59
CA ILE A 53 6.02 9.38 8.96
C ILE A 53 7.36 10.10 9.09
N VAL A 54 7.32 11.30 9.64
CA VAL A 54 8.52 12.10 9.89
C VAL A 54 8.79 12.14 11.39
N PHE A 55 9.96 11.66 11.76
CA PHE A 55 10.50 11.74 13.12
C PHE A 55 11.67 12.71 13.20
N ARG A 56 11.78 13.40 14.34
CA ARG A 56 12.99 14.14 14.74
C ARG A 56 13.82 13.29 15.69
N ALA A 57 15.10 13.19 15.40
CA ALA A 57 16.07 12.63 16.33
C ALA A 57 16.28 13.54 17.55
N LEU A 58 16.21 12.99 18.76
CA LEU A 58 16.48 13.72 20.00
C LEU A 58 17.94 13.66 20.46
N ARG A 59 18.69 12.66 20.00
CA ARG A 59 20.09 12.38 20.36
C ARG A 59 20.71 11.43 19.34
N ASP A 60 22.03 11.27 19.42
CA ASP A 60 22.73 10.26 18.64
C ASP A 60 22.31 8.86 19.11
N ILE A 61 21.87 8.05 18.15
CA ILE A 61 21.34 6.71 18.40
C ILE A 61 22.06 5.75 17.48
N ARG A 62 22.74 4.78 18.10
CA ARG A 62 23.41 3.70 17.36
C ARG A 62 22.42 2.80 16.65
N GLU A 63 21.26 2.54 17.27
CA GLU A 63 20.16 1.77 16.71
C GLU A 63 18.86 2.02 17.50
N THR A 64 17.74 2.19 16.80
CA THR A 64 16.38 2.10 17.35
C THR A 64 15.49 1.44 16.31
N THR A 65 14.42 0.76 16.72
CA THR A 65 13.48 0.12 15.80
C THR A 65 12.20 0.94 15.71
N ASN A 66 11.70 1.11 14.49
CA ASN A 66 10.35 1.52 14.20
C ASN A 66 9.53 0.30 13.79
N ARG A 67 8.38 0.05 14.43
CA ARG A 67 7.54 -1.11 14.13
C ARG A 67 6.14 -0.69 13.71
N ALA A 68 5.78 -1.05 12.48
CA ALA A 68 4.44 -0.85 11.94
C ALA A 68 3.62 -2.14 12.10
N GLU A 69 2.37 -2.00 12.52
CA GLU A 69 1.45 -3.13 12.73
C GLU A 69 0.07 -2.82 12.12
N VAL A 70 -0.43 -3.75 11.33
CA VAL A 70 -1.80 -3.76 10.82
C VAL A 70 -2.57 -4.88 11.52
N SER A 71 -3.61 -4.49 12.26
CA SER A 71 -4.55 -5.41 12.89
C SER A 71 -5.97 -5.08 12.43
N ASP A 72 -6.87 -6.05 12.59
CA ASP A 72 -8.31 -5.90 12.35
C ASP A 72 -8.67 -5.46 10.92
N ALA A 73 -7.77 -5.71 9.97
CA ALA A 73 -8.02 -5.49 8.55
C ALA A 73 -9.14 -6.43 8.08
N LYS A 74 -9.99 -5.93 7.18
CA LYS A 74 -11.10 -6.68 6.60
C LYS A 74 -11.10 -6.53 5.09
N ASP A 75 -11.51 -7.59 4.41
CA ASP A 75 -11.76 -7.56 2.96
C ASP A 75 -13.14 -6.95 2.63
N GLU A 76 -13.46 -6.85 1.34
CA GLU A 76 -14.72 -6.30 0.84
C GLU A 76 -15.96 -7.10 1.26
N PHE A 77 -15.79 -8.36 1.68
CA PHE A 77 -16.85 -9.22 2.20
C PHE A 77 -16.94 -9.19 3.73
N GLY A 78 -16.09 -8.40 4.39
CA GLY A 78 -16.04 -8.26 5.85
C GLY A 78 -15.30 -9.39 6.57
N ASN A 79 -14.60 -10.26 5.84
CA ASN A 79 -13.76 -11.29 6.44
C ASN A 79 -12.50 -10.66 7.03
N SER A 80 -12.11 -11.11 8.22
CA SER A 80 -10.88 -10.64 8.85
C SER A 80 -9.65 -11.16 8.11
N ILE A 81 -8.71 -10.26 7.85
CA ILE A 81 -7.37 -10.56 7.34
C ILE A 81 -6.44 -10.73 8.55
N ALA A 82 -5.52 -11.69 8.46
CA ALA A 82 -4.52 -11.90 9.51
C ALA A 82 -3.69 -10.62 9.74
N ALA A 83 -3.32 -10.38 11.00
CA ALA A 83 -2.47 -9.25 11.34
C ALA A 83 -1.10 -9.37 10.65
N GLN A 84 -0.53 -8.22 10.31
CA GLN A 84 0.80 -8.12 9.70
C GLN A 84 1.63 -7.08 10.44
N GLU A 85 2.93 -7.28 10.46
CA GLU A 85 3.88 -6.36 11.09
C GLU A 85 5.15 -6.24 10.24
N ALA A 86 5.80 -5.08 10.35
CA ALA A 86 7.08 -4.79 9.72
C ALA A 86 7.96 -3.99 10.70
N GLU A 87 9.25 -4.29 10.70
CA GLU A 87 10.23 -3.61 11.55
C GLU A 87 11.32 -2.99 10.70
N VAL A 88 11.60 -1.70 10.93
CA VAL A 88 12.66 -0.95 10.25
C VAL A 88 13.68 -0.47 11.28
N PRO A 89 14.95 -0.92 11.21
CA PRO A 89 16.01 -0.39 12.05
C PRO A 89 16.40 1.02 11.58
N ILE A 90 16.57 1.93 12.55
CA ILE A 90 16.97 3.32 12.35
C ILE A 90 18.32 3.53 13.03
N GLN A 91 19.29 4.01 12.26
CA GLN A 91 20.61 4.40 12.74
C GLN A 91 20.83 5.88 12.40
N ILE A 92 21.32 6.65 13.38
CA ILE A 92 21.64 8.07 13.15
C ILE A 92 23.17 8.17 13.12
N ILE A 93 23.70 8.46 11.93
CA ILE A 93 25.13 8.66 11.72
C ILE A 93 25.45 10.13 12.01
N ASP A 94 26.46 10.34 12.84
CA ASP A 94 26.87 11.66 13.36
C ASP A 94 27.75 12.45 12.35
N ASP A 95 27.48 12.33 11.04
CA ASP A 95 28.31 12.90 9.97
C ASP A 95 27.71 14.14 9.28
N GLY A 96 26.59 14.64 9.78
CA GLY A 96 25.99 15.89 9.34
C GLY A 96 25.08 15.71 8.12
N GLN A 97 23.79 15.96 8.38
CA GLN A 97 22.63 15.91 7.48
C GLN A 97 21.79 14.62 7.62
N PRO A 98 20.53 14.71 8.10
CA PRO A 98 19.66 13.55 8.19
C PRO A 98 19.45 12.95 6.80
N THR A 99 19.73 11.65 6.68
CA THR A 99 19.42 10.85 5.49
C THR A 99 18.12 10.11 5.77
N ALA A 100 17.14 10.19 4.87
CA ALA A 100 15.89 9.45 5.00
C ALA A 100 16.18 7.93 5.05
N THR A 101 15.62 7.24 6.04
CA THR A 101 15.66 5.78 6.12
C THR A 101 14.86 5.20 4.94
N ALA A 102 15.39 4.17 4.28
CA ALA A 102 14.70 3.54 3.17
C ALA A 102 13.32 3.01 3.62
N THR A 103 12.27 3.42 2.91
CA THR A 103 10.93 2.85 3.06
C THR A 103 10.98 1.41 2.56
N GLU A 104 10.81 0.43 3.44
CA GLU A 104 10.55 -0.93 3.00
C GLU A 104 9.14 -0.99 2.41
N GLU A 105 9.05 -1.43 1.15
CA GLU A 105 7.78 -1.73 0.50
C GLU A 105 7.15 -2.92 1.23
N PRO A 106 5.85 -2.87 1.62
CA PRO A 106 5.21 -3.98 2.29
C PRO A 106 5.35 -5.24 1.43
N GLN A 107 6.01 -6.27 1.98
CA GLN A 107 6.24 -7.50 1.23
C GLN A 107 4.91 -8.21 1.01
N THR A 108 4.40 -8.16 -0.22
CA THR A 108 3.32 -9.04 -0.67
C THR A 108 3.83 -10.48 -0.60
N THR A 109 3.52 -11.18 0.48
CA THR A 109 3.81 -12.61 0.57
C THR A 109 2.97 -13.33 -0.47
N THR A 110 3.64 -13.95 -1.44
CA THR A 110 3.04 -14.67 -2.57
C THR A 110 1.96 -15.65 -2.10
N THR A 111 0.79 -15.51 -2.72
CA THR A 111 -0.41 -16.34 -2.58
C THR A 111 -0.09 -17.84 -2.59
N VAL A 112 -0.61 -18.56 -1.59
CA VAL A 112 -0.67 -20.03 -1.56
C VAL A 112 -1.47 -20.52 -2.77
N THR A 113 -0.84 -21.30 -3.64
CA THR A 113 -1.49 -22.04 -4.72
C THR A 113 -2.50 -23.02 -4.13
N VAL A 114 -3.79 -22.67 -4.15
CA VAL A 114 -4.85 -23.62 -3.87
C VAL A 114 -4.94 -24.55 -5.09
N VAL A 115 -4.47 -25.79 -4.92
CA VAL A 115 -4.67 -26.85 -5.92
C VAL A 115 -6.16 -27.13 -5.97
N ALA A 116 -6.83 -26.67 -7.03
CA ALA A 116 -8.19 -27.06 -7.31
C ALA A 116 -8.21 -28.57 -7.60
N THR A 117 -8.76 -29.35 -6.66
CA THR A 117 -9.16 -30.73 -6.91
C THR A 117 -10.37 -30.69 -7.84
N SER A 118 -10.13 -30.83 -9.14
CA SER A 118 -11.18 -31.03 -10.14
C SER A 118 -11.80 -32.42 -9.95
N THR A 119 -12.96 -32.47 -9.30
CA THR A 119 -13.91 -33.57 -9.42
C THR A 119 -14.47 -33.53 -10.85
N PRO A 120 -14.47 -34.63 -11.62
CA PRO A 120 -15.08 -34.63 -12.94
C PRO A 120 -16.60 -34.71 -12.75
N GLU A 121 -17.27 -33.57 -12.89
CA GLU A 121 -18.72 -33.52 -13.09
C GLU A 121 -18.98 -33.43 -14.59
N GLU A 122 -19.60 -34.49 -15.07
CA GLU A 122 -20.11 -34.75 -16.41
C GLU A 122 -21.15 -33.69 -16.81
N GLU A 123 -20.98 -32.98 -17.93
CA GLU A 123 -22.08 -32.64 -18.85
C GLU A 123 -21.57 -31.96 -20.15
N VAL A 124 -21.86 -32.64 -21.26
CA VAL A 124 -22.52 -32.16 -22.50
C VAL A 124 -21.78 -31.19 -23.43
N GLU A 125 -21.67 -31.67 -24.67
CA GLU A 125 -21.08 -31.06 -25.85
C GLU A 125 -21.75 -29.75 -26.31
N GLU A 126 -20.89 -28.87 -26.84
CA GLU A 126 -21.10 -27.78 -27.79
C GLU A 126 -22.33 -27.88 -28.72
N GLU A 127 -23.00 -26.74 -28.96
CA GLU A 127 -23.01 -26.09 -30.29
C GLU A 127 -23.64 -24.67 -30.27
N ARG A 128 -22.81 -23.69 -30.69
CA ARG A 128 -23.03 -22.55 -31.62
C ARG A 128 -24.29 -21.65 -31.52
N ASP A 129 -24.07 -20.32 -31.49
CA ASP A 129 -24.31 -19.43 -32.65
C ASP A 129 -24.00 -17.93 -32.35
N GLU A 130 -23.82 -17.19 -33.44
CA GLU A 130 -23.08 -15.94 -33.65
C GLU A 130 -23.84 -14.61 -33.36
N GLU A 131 -23.06 -13.52 -33.37
CA GLU A 131 -23.39 -12.12 -33.78
C GLU A 131 -24.45 -11.28 -33.03
N ASN A 132 -24.00 -10.15 -32.44
CA ASN A 132 -24.56 -8.84 -32.82
C ASN A 132 -23.59 -7.67 -32.49
N GLU A 133 -23.37 -6.82 -33.49
CA GLU A 133 -22.47 -5.67 -33.53
C GLU A 133 -23.29 -4.35 -33.55
N GLU A 134 -22.67 -3.23 -33.15
CA GLU A 134 -23.13 -1.82 -33.25
C GLU A 134 -24.32 -1.38 -32.36
N GLU A 135 -24.25 -0.26 -31.62
CA GLU A 135 -24.30 1.12 -32.14
C GLU A 135 -23.79 2.17 -31.12
N ARG A 136 -23.48 3.37 -31.63
CA ARG A 136 -22.60 4.43 -31.13
C ARG A 136 -23.31 5.60 -30.40
N ALA A 137 -22.48 6.37 -29.65
CA ALA A 137 -22.50 7.83 -29.41
C ALA A 137 -23.58 8.39 -28.43
N THR A 138 -23.38 9.42 -27.58
CA THR A 138 -22.70 10.73 -27.80
C THR A 138 -22.55 11.54 -26.48
N ALA A 139 -21.50 12.39 -26.39
CA ALA A 139 -21.36 13.68 -25.66
C ALA A 139 -21.26 13.68 -24.11
N GLY A 140 -20.33 14.38 -23.44
CA GLY A 140 -19.28 15.31 -23.86
C GLY A 140 -19.12 16.46 -22.86
N ARG A 141 -17.89 16.71 -22.35
CA ARG A 141 -17.18 18.02 -22.32
C ARG A 141 -16.15 18.16 -21.18
N ARG A 142 -14.90 18.40 -21.61
CA ARG A 142 -13.94 19.40 -21.11
C ARG A 142 -13.36 19.19 -19.69
N ARG A 143 -12.07 18.83 -19.63
CA ARG A 143 -10.99 19.81 -19.38
C ARG A 143 -9.65 19.24 -19.84
N GLN A 144 -8.91 20.14 -20.48
CA GLN A 144 -7.61 19.95 -21.06
C GLN A 144 -6.60 20.38 -19.99
N ALA A 145 -5.71 19.49 -19.57
CA ALA A 145 -4.42 19.85 -19.01
C ALA A 145 -3.38 18.97 -19.68
N ARG A 146 -2.59 19.63 -20.54
CA ARG A 146 -1.40 19.14 -21.22
C ARG A 146 -0.44 18.50 -20.18
N GLN A 147 0.00 17.26 -20.40
CA GLN A 147 1.28 16.94 -21.05
C GLN A 147 2.47 16.92 -20.07
N CYS A 148 2.87 15.71 -19.67
CA CYS A 148 4.27 15.31 -19.52
C CYS A 148 4.37 13.83 -19.91
N GLN A 149 4.32 13.60 -21.22
CA GLN A 149 4.59 12.31 -21.84
C GLN A 149 6.11 12.18 -21.95
N LEU A 150 6.73 11.33 -21.14
CA LEU A 150 8.08 10.83 -21.42
C LEU A 150 7.93 9.44 -22.04
N LEU A 151 8.07 9.40 -23.36
CA LEU A 151 8.09 8.17 -24.16
C LEU A 151 9.30 8.27 -25.10
N LEU A 152 10.32 7.47 -24.84
CA LEU A 152 11.34 7.00 -25.78
C LEU A 152 11.31 5.47 -25.65
N ALA A 153 10.68 4.70 -26.55
CA ALA A 153 11.17 4.23 -27.86
C ALA A 153 12.59 3.61 -27.74
N SER A 154 12.94 2.42 -28.24
CA SER A 154 12.30 1.38 -29.06
C SER A 154 13.25 0.17 -29.06
N GLY A 155 12.74 -1.05 -29.26
CA GLY A 155 13.58 -2.22 -29.55
C GLY A 155 12.81 -3.46 -29.96
N ARG A 156 12.18 -3.44 -31.15
CA ARG A 156 11.66 -4.64 -31.85
C ARG A 156 12.70 -5.11 -32.87
N ALA A 157 13.03 -6.40 -32.87
CA ALA A 157 13.35 -7.26 -34.04
C ALA A 157 13.69 -8.67 -33.51
N GLN A 158 12.79 -9.67 -33.61
CA GLN A 158 12.69 -10.66 -34.69
C GLN A 158 14.01 -11.35 -35.10
N ARG A 159 14.05 -12.68 -34.89
CA ARG A 159 14.10 -13.64 -35.99
C ARG A 159 13.43 -14.95 -35.58
#